data_AF-A0A955EYQ5-F1
#
_entry.id   AF-A0A955EYQ5-F1
#
_cell.length_a   1.000
_cell.length_b   1.000
_cell.length_c   1.000
_cell.angle_alpha   90.00
_cell.angle_beta   90.00
_cell.angle_gamma   90.00
#
_symmetry.space_group_name_H-M   'P 1'
#
loop_
_entity.id
_entity.type
_entity.pdbx_description
1 polymer ?
#
loop_
_entity_poly.entity_id
_entity_poly.type
_entity_poly.pdbx_seq_one_letter_code
_entity_poly.pdbx_strand_id
1 'polypeptide(L)'
;IRVLHEVDYNRSVDRTGNKHDSLFELVSELADGPIAAGGNQRFAIDRLGGRKRYAGKIAASFPFTALTTESETSHESRYRLQPPGADVEILFCVRGDDRFPETAFASMLAKYIRELFMRRFNAYWSRQAPGISATAGYWQDGQRFLADLSRYRVLDEATRKRVVRRR
;
A
#
# COMPACT_ATOMS: atom_id res chain seq x y z
N ILE A 1 6.14 5.96 -8.05
CA ILE A 1 4.91 5.19 -7.71
C ILE A 1 5.26 3.72 -7.74
N ARG A 2 4.73 2.92 -6.80
CA ARG A 2 4.90 1.46 -6.78
C ARG A 2 3.54 0.78 -6.89
N VAL A 3 3.41 -0.17 -7.81
CA VAL A 3 2.19 -0.98 -8.01
C VAL A 3 2.52 -2.38 -7.56
N LEU A 4 1.72 -2.90 -6.63
CA LEU A 4 1.84 -4.28 -6.15
C LEU A 4 0.68 -5.10 -6.71
N HIS A 5 0.98 -6.01 -7.62
CA HIS A 5 0.00 -6.92 -8.21
C HIS A 5 -0.48 -7.95 -7.19
N GLU A 6 -1.62 -8.58 -7.45
CA GLU A 6 -2.34 -9.46 -6.51
C GLU A 6 -1.47 -10.63 -6.03
N VAL A 7 -0.70 -11.23 -6.95
CA VAL A 7 0.21 -12.35 -6.63
C VAL A 7 1.38 -11.91 -5.77
N ASP A 8 1.94 -10.73 -6.04
CA ASP A 8 3.06 -10.17 -5.27
C ASP A 8 2.58 -9.67 -3.91
N TYR A 9 1.37 -9.13 -3.84
CA TYR A 9 0.69 -8.80 -2.58
C TYR A 9 0.50 -10.05 -1.72
N ASN A 10 -0.03 -11.13 -2.29
CA ASN A 10 -0.24 -12.37 -1.55
C ASN A 10 1.09 -12.93 -1.02
N ARG A 11 2.14 -12.94 -1.85
CA ARG A 11 3.50 -13.34 -1.42
C ARG A 11 4.06 -12.43 -0.33
N SER A 12 3.82 -11.12 -0.43
CA SER A 12 4.25 -10.17 0.60
C SER A 12 3.53 -10.44 1.92
N VAL A 13 2.22 -10.67 1.93
CA VAL A 13 1.46 -11.00 3.14
C VAL A 13 1.92 -12.33 3.74
N ASP A 14 2.16 -13.35 2.92
CA ASP A 14 2.70 -14.63 3.39
C ASP A 14 4.06 -14.45 4.09
N ARG A 15 4.90 -13.53 3.60
CA ARG A 15 6.23 -13.26 4.17
C ARG A 15 6.18 -12.39 5.42
N THR A 16 5.33 -11.36 5.45
CA THR A 16 5.26 -10.39 6.55
C THR A 16 4.27 -10.79 7.64
N GLY A 17 3.40 -11.76 7.34
CA GLY A 17 2.33 -12.25 8.20
C GLY A 17 1.11 -11.35 8.29
N ASN A 18 1.12 -10.13 7.72
CA ASN A 18 -0.04 -9.24 7.74
C ASN A 18 0.04 -8.09 6.71
N LYS A 19 -1.13 -7.56 6.33
CA LYS A 19 -1.25 -6.40 5.42
C LYS A 19 -0.46 -5.16 5.88
N HIS A 20 -0.44 -4.86 7.17
CA HIS A 20 0.13 -3.61 7.67
C HIS A 20 1.65 -3.57 7.47
N ASP A 21 2.30 -4.72 7.63
CA ASP A 21 3.74 -4.86 7.45
C ASP A 21 4.12 -4.90 5.98
N SER A 22 3.35 -5.60 5.14
CA SER A 22 3.48 -5.50 3.68
C SER A 22 3.40 -4.05 3.17
N LEU A 23 2.45 -3.26 3.70
CA LEU A 23 2.31 -1.86 3.31
C LEU A 23 3.49 -1.01 3.82
N PHE A 24 3.96 -1.26 5.04
CA PHE A 24 5.11 -0.54 5.59
C PHE A 24 6.38 -0.78 4.76
N GLU A 25 6.64 -2.01 4.33
CA GLU A 25 7.79 -2.32 3.48
C GLU A 25 7.78 -1.57 2.15
N LEU A 26 6.63 -1.47 1.48
CA LEU A 26 6.50 -0.67 0.25
C LEU A 26 6.79 0.81 0.50
N VAL A 27 6.33 1.33 1.64
CA VAL A 27 6.58 2.73 2.02
C VAL A 27 8.06 2.95 2.29
N SER A 28 8.71 2.03 3.01
CA SER A 28 10.17 2.07 3.22
C SER A 28 10.95 1.98 1.91
N GLU A 29 10.59 1.08 0.99
CA GLU A 29 11.20 0.96 -0.34
C GLU A 29 11.10 2.26 -1.13
N LEU A 30 9.94 2.94 -1.07
CA LEU A 30 9.75 4.23 -1.73
C LEU A 30 10.56 5.37 -1.08
N ALA A 31 10.83 5.28 0.22
CA ALA A 31 11.60 6.28 0.96
C ALA A 31 13.12 6.07 0.88
N ASP A 32 13.57 4.83 0.63
CA ASP A 32 14.98 4.44 0.65
C ASP A 32 15.85 5.26 -0.32
N GLY A 33 15.48 5.30 -1.60
CA GLY A 33 16.21 6.06 -2.61
C GLY A 33 16.33 7.56 -2.29
N PRO A 34 15.22 8.26 -1.99
CA PRO A 34 15.26 9.64 -1.53
C PRO A 34 16.13 9.85 -0.29
N ILE A 35 15.99 9.03 0.76
CA ILE A 35 16.78 9.15 1.99
C ILE A 35 18.27 8.97 1.70
N ALA A 36 18.62 7.98 0.87
CA ALA A 36 20.01 7.71 0.47
C ALA A 36 20.62 8.85 -0.38
N ALA A 37 19.80 9.59 -1.13
CA ALA A 37 20.25 10.77 -1.87
C ALA A 37 20.62 11.96 -0.96
N GLY A 38 20.23 11.92 0.31
CA GLY A 38 20.59 12.90 1.33
C GLY A 38 19.82 14.22 1.27
N GLY A 39 20.27 15.17 2.08
CA GLY A 39 19.60 16.46 2.29
C GLY A 39 18.44 16.40 3.29
N ASN A 40 17.93 17.58 3.64
CA ASN A 40 16.82 17.68 4.59
C ASN A 40 15.51 17.35 3.88
N GLN A 41 14.75 16.39 4.42
CA GLN A 41 13.56 15.85 3.77
C GLN A 41 12.41 15.69 4.75
N ARG A 42 11.20 15.66 4.20
CA ARG A 42 9.98 15.43 4.96
C ARG A 42 9.10 14.43 4.23
N PHE A 43 8.70 13.38 4.94
CA PHE A 43 7.74 12.39 4.47
C PHE A 43 6.43 12.53 5.23
N ALA A 44 5.40 13.06 4.57
CA ALA A 44 4.03 13.08 5.08
C ALA A 44 3.25 11.87 4.53
N ILE A 45 2.97 10.91 5.41
CA ILE A 45 2.40 9.61 5.07
C ILE A 45 1.02 9.50 5.71
N ASP A 46 -0.02 9.22 4.92
CA ASP A 46 -1.33 8.88 5.49
C ASP A 46 -1.23 7.59 6.32
N ARG A 47 -1.91 7.55 7.46
CA ARG A 47 -1.68 6.51 8.47
C ARG A 47 -1.95 5.12 7.90
N LEU A 48 -1.00 4.21 8.13
CA LEU A 48 -1.07 2.82 7.65
C LEU A 48 -1.99 1.96 8.53
N GLY A 49 -3.30 2.19 8.41
CA GLY A 49 -4.33 1.50 9.19
C GLY A 49 -4.41 1.99 10.65
N GLY A 50 -4.66 1.08 11.60
CA GLY A 50 -4.80 1.42 13.02
C GLY A 50 -3.49 1.66 13.77
N ARG A 51 -2.33 1.52 13.11
CA ARG A 51 -1.01 1.60 13.74
C ARG A 51 -0.70 3.03 14.19
N LYS A 52 -0.22 3.16 15.42
CA LYS A 52 0.16 4.45 16.04
C LYS A 52 1.66 4.54 16.34
N ARG A 53 2.38 3.42 16.30
CA ARG A 53 3.79 3.34 16.64
C ARG A 53 4.55 2.70 15.50
N TYR A 54 5.57 3.39 15.01
CA TYR A 54 6.37 3.02 13.85
C TYR A 54 7.87 2.96 14.15
N ALA A 55 8.34 3.46 15.31
CA ALA A 55 9.76 3.56 15.64
C ALA A 55 10.54 2.25 15.36
N GLY A 56 10.07 1.12 15.90
CA GLY A 56 10.75 -0.17 15.69
C GLY A 56 10.78 -0.63 14.22
N LYS A 57 9.76 -0.28 13.44
CA LYS A 57 9.71 -0.61 12.00
C LYS A 57 10.63 0.31 11.19
N ILE A 58 10.67 1.60 11.51
CA ILE A 58 11.61 2.56 10.90
C ILE A 58 13.05 2.15 11.19
N ALA A 59 13.37 1.86 12.46
CA ALA A 59 14.71 1.42 12.85
C ALA A 59 15.13 0.11 12.14
N ALA A 60 14.19 -0.81 11.94
CA ALA A 60 14.47 -2.04 11.19
C ALA A 60 14.69 -1.80 9.69
N SER A 61 14.03 -0.81 9.08
CA SER A 61 14.24 -0.44 7.68
C SER A 61 15.51 0.38 7.44
N PHE A 62 15.93 1.17 8.42
CA PHE A 62 17.10 2.04 8.33
C PHE A 62 18.09 1.70 9.46
N PRO A 63 18.73 0.52 9.39
CA PRO A 63 19.62 0.07 10.45
C PRO A 63 20.81 1.03 10.59
N PHE A 64 21.34 1.13 11.81
CA PHE A 64 22.48 1.98 12.15
C PHE A 64 22.29 3.49 11.90
N THR A 65 21.04 3.92 11.71
CA THR A 65 20.69 5.34 11.56
C THR A 65 20.02 5.85 12.83
N ALA A 66 20.44 7.03 13.31
CA ALA A 66 19.85 7.61 14.52
C ALA A 66 18.38 7.95 14.29
N LEU A 67 17.52 7.50 15.22
CA LEU A 67 16.07 7.66 15.16
C LEU A 67 15.56 8.24 16.48
N THR A 68 14.91 9.39 16.40
CA THR A 68 14.23 10.02 17.54
C THR A 68 12.72 9.92 17.34
N THR A 69 12.00 9.48 18.37
CA THR A 69 10.52 9.57 18.40
C THR A 69 10.14 10.92 19.00
N GLU A 70 9.61 11.82 18.18
CA GLU A 70 9.24 13.17 18.62
C GLU A 70 7.84 13.20 19.23
N SER A 71 6.88 12.46 18.65
CA SER A 71 5.54 12.30 19.23
C SER A 71 4.80 11.06 18.70
N GLU A 72 3.92 10.49 19.51
CA GLU A 72 2.99 9.42 19.11
C GLU A 72 1.61 9.67 19.74
N THR A 73 0.65 10.13 18.95
CA THR A 73 -0.69 10.52 19.40
C THR A 73 -1.79 9.76 18.65
N SER A 74 -3.05 10.00 19.05
CA SER A 74 -4.21 9.52 18.30
C SER A 74 -4.30 10.08 16.87
N HIS A 75 -3.68 11.23 16.57
CA HIS A 75 -3.82 11.92 15.29
C HIS A 75 -2.58 11.88 14.40
N GLU A 76 -1.39 11.78 15.00
CA GLU A 76 -0.13 11.67 14.27
C GLU A 76 0.96 10.97 15.07
N SER A 77 1.95 10.45 14.34
CA SER A 77 3.18 9.88 14.88
C SER A 77 4.36 10.48 14.11
N ARG A 78 5.26 11.16 14.80
CA ARG A 78 6.37 11.92 14.22
C ARG A 78 7.70 11.36 14.68
N TYR A 79 8.60 11.19 13.72
CA TYR A 79 9.94 10.68 13.92
C TYR A 79 10.95 11.54 13.19
N ARG A 80 12.16 11.57 13.73
CA ARG A 80 13.32 12.20 13.09
C ARG A 80 14.39 11.14 12.85
N LEU A 81 14.71 10.91 11.59
CA LEU A 81 15.77 9.99 11.16
C LEU A 81 16.96 10.83 10.70
N GLN A 82 18.17 10.49 11.15
CA GLN A 82 19.37 11.28 10.86
C GLN A 82 20.43 10.41 10.18
N PRO A 83 20.33 10.20 8.84
CA PRO A 83 21.40 9.60 8.05
C PRO A 83 22.63 10.53 7.99
N PRO A 84 23.80 10.02 7.56
CA PRO A 84 24.98 10.86 7.34
C PRO A 84 24.68 12.05 6.41
N GLY A 85 24.83 13.28 6.93
CA GLY A 85 24.63 14.51 6.16
C GLY A 85 23.18 14.84 5.82
N ALA A 86 22.21 14.21 6.47
CA ALA A 86 20.78 14.42 6.21
C ALA A 86 19.97 14.50 7.51
N ASP A 87 18.84 15.19 7.43
CA ASP A 87 17.86 15.28 8.51
C ASP A 87 16.46 15.07 7.96
N VAL A 88 15.84 13.95 8.34
CA VAL A 88 14.62 13.45 7.72
C VAL A 88 13.49 13.41 8.74
N GLU A 89 12.46 14.23 8.51
CA GLU A 89 11.20 14.12 9.25
C GLU A 89 10.30 13.06 8.60
N ILE A 90 9.79 12.12 9.41
CA ILE A 90 8.81 11.13 8.99
C ILE A 90 7.54 11.31 9.82
N LEU A 91 6.44 11.66 9.17
CA LEU A 91 5.14 11.91 9.79
C LEU A 91 4.09 10.92 9.28
N PHE A 92 3.54 10.11 10.18
CA PHE A 92 2.35 9.29 9.91
C PHE A 92 1.12 9.97 10.48
N CYS A 93 0.18 10.36 9.62
CA CYS A 93 -0.91 11.26 9.96
C CYS A 93 -2.29 10.65 9.61
N VAL A 94 -3.26 10.77 10.51
CA VAL A 94 -4.67 10.42 10.19
C VAL A 94 -5.25 11.44 9.22
N ARG A 95 -5.80 10.96 8.10
CA ARG A 95 -6.31 11.80 7.01
C ARG A 95 -5.21 12.72 6.49
N GLY A 96 -4.05 12.14 6.21
CA GLY A 96 -2.90 12.89 5.71
C GLY A 96 -3.21 13.64 4.40
N ASP A 97 -4.07 13.06 3.56
CA ASP A 97 -4.53 13.69 2.32
C ASP A 97 -5.43 14.91 2.52
N ASP A 98 -6.05 15.08 3.70
CA ASP A 98 -6.77 16.31 4.05
C ASP A 98 -5.83 17.39 4.61
N ARG A 99 -4.62 17.02 5.04
CA ARG A 99 -3.70 17.92 5.77
C ARG A 99 -2.50 18.37 4.95
N PHE A 100 -2.03 17.54 4.02
CA PHE A 100 -0.78 17.77 3.31
C PHE A 100 -0.98 17.63 1.79
N PRO A 101 -0.64 18.66 0.99
CA PRO A 101 -0.84 18.63 -0.45
C PRO A 101 -0.03 17.51 -1.13
N GLU A 102 1.17 17.20 -0.64
CA GLU A 102 2.00 16.09 -1.13
C GLU A 102 1.33 14.73 -0.90
N THR A 103 0.69 14.52 0.25
CA THR A 103 -0.06 13.29 0.55
C THR A 103 -1.34 13.22 -0.26
N ALA A 104 -2.04 14.35 -0.43
CA ALA A 104 -3.24 14.45 -1.28
C ALA A 104 -2.92 14.08 -2.73
N PHE A 105 -1.84 14.62 -3.28
CA PHE A 105 -1.39 14.32 -4.64
C PHE A 105 -1.01 12.84 -4.81
N ALA A 106 -0.27 12.27 -3.86
CA ALA A 106 0.05 10.84 -3.86
C ALA A 106 -1.22 9.97 -3.81
N SER A 107 -2.21 10.35 -2.99
CA SER A 107 -3.50 9.69 -2.84
C SER A 107 -4.30 9.72 -4.16
N MET A 108 -4.36 10.87 -4.83
CA MET A 108 -4.99 11.02 -6.14
C MET A 108 -4.33 10.14 -7.21
N LEU A 109 -3.00 10.16 -7.29
CA LEU A 109 -2.24 9.34 -8.24
C LEU A 109 -2.46 7.84 -8.01
N ALA A 110 -2.43 7.39 -6.75
CA ALA A 110 -2.66 6.00 -6.40
C ALA A 110 -4.08 5.55 -6.79
N LYS A 111 -5.10 6.36 -6.50
CA LYS A 111 -6.50 6.08 -6.89
C LYS A 111 -6.66 6.05 -8.41
N TYR A 112 -6.09 7.02 -9.12
CA TYR A 112 -6.14 7.08 -10.58
C TYR A 112 -5.53 5.81 -11.21
N ILE A 113 -4.34 5.41 -10.76
CA ILE A 113 -3.66 4.23 -11.27
C ILE A 113 -4.44 2.95 -10.93
N ARG A 114 -4.99 2.83 -9.71
CA ARG A 114 -5.88 1.72 -9.34
C ARG A 114 -7.04 1.59 -10.34
N GLU A 115 -7.71 2.68 -10.69
CA GLU A 115 -8.83 2.65 -11.63
C GLU A 115 -8.41 2.20 -13.04
N LEU A 116 -7.21 2.59 -13.52
CA LEU A 116 -6.67 2.09 -14.78
C LEU A 116 -6.46 0.57 -14.74
N PHE A 117 -5.93 0.03 -13.63
CA PHE A 117 -5.77 -1.41 -13.46
C PHE A 117 -7.11 -2.14 -13.35
N MET A 118 -8.08 -1.59 -12.61
CA MET A 118 -9.43 -2.16 -12.53
C MET A 118 -10.12 -2.20 -13.88
N ARG A 119 -9.97 -1.17 -14.73
CA ARG A 119 -10.50 -1.19 -16.10
C ARG A 119 -9.90 -2.33 -16.93
N ARG A 120 -8.57 -2.51 -16.87
CA ARG A 120 -7.89 -3.60 -17.57
C ARG A 120 -8.29 -4.97 -17.04
N PHE A 121 -8.41 -5.11 -15.72
CA PHE A 121 -8.86 -6.33 -15.05
C PHE A 121 -10.27 -6.72 -15.52
N ASN A 122 -11.21 -5.78 -15.49
CA ASN A 122 -12.57 -6.02 -15.96
C ASN A 122 -12.62 -6.32 -17.46
N ALA A 123 -11.84 -5.63 -18.29
CA ALA A 123 -11.78 -5.91 -19.72
C ALA A 123 -11.26 -7.32 -20.04
N TYR A 124 -10.24 -7.79 -19.31
CA TYR A 124 -9.71 -9.15 -19.44
C TYR A 124 -10.78 -10.21 -19.14
N TRP A 125 -11.50 -10.05 -18.03
CA TRP A 125 -12.51 -11.01 -17.63
C TRP A 125 -13.78 -10.95 -18.46
N SER A 126 -14.19 -9.76 -18.91
CA SER A 126 -15.36 -9.60 -19.79
C SER A 126 -15.18 -10.30 -21.15
N ARG A 127 -13.94 -10.44 -21.63
CA ARG A 127 -13.65 -11.22 -22.85
C ARG A 127 -13.81 -12.73 -22.66
N GLN A 128 -13.54 -13.22 -21.46
CA GLN A 128 -13.67 -14.64 -21.13
C GLN A 128 -15.09 -15.02 -20.69
N ALA A 129 -15.78 -14.10 -20.01
CA ALA A 129 -17.15 -14.25 -19.55
C ALA A 129 -18.02 -13.11 -20.13
N PRO A 130 -18.51 -13.23 -21.37
CA PRO A 130 -19.34 -12.20 -21.99
C PRO A 130 -20.60 -11.93 -21.16
N GLY A 131 -20.85 -10.66 -20.85
CA GLY A 131 -22.01 -10.22 -20.07
C GLY A 131 -21.81 -10.20 -18.55
N ILE A 132 -20.60 -10.50 -18.04
CA ILE A 132 -20.31 -10.34 -16.61
C ILE A 132 -20.32 -8.86 -16.20
N SER A 133 -21.02 -8.54 -15.11
CA SER A 133 -20.99 -7.20 -14.53
C SER A 133 -19.62 -6.91 -13.91
N ALA A 134 -19.03 -5.77 -14.29
CA ALA A 134 -17.73 -5.31 -13.79
C ALA A 134 -17.68 -5.25 -12.26
N THR A 135 -16.48 -5.44 -11.70
CA THR A 135 -16.20 -5.36 -10.27
C THR A 135 -15.32 -4.17 -9.93
N ALA A 136 -15.58 -3.56 -8.78
CA ALA A 136 -14.70 -2.59 -8.12
C ALA A 136 -13.69 -3.25 -7.17
N GLY A 137 -13.77 -4.58 -6.98
CA GLY A 137 -12.83 -5.37 -6.17
C GLY A 137 -13.03 -5.26 -4.65
N TYR A 138 -14.13 -4.65 -4.19
CA TYR A 138 -14.50 -4.65 -2.77
C TYR A 138 -14.99 -6.02 -2.33
N TRP A 139 -15.01 -6.31 -1.02
CA TRP A 139 -15.30 -7.65 -0.52
C TRP A 139 -16.60 -8.26 -1.07
N GLN A 140 -17.74 -7.58 -0.87
CA GLN A 140 -19.05 -8.09 -1.29
C GLN A 140 -19.16 -8.19 -2.82
N ASP A 141 -18.79 -7.12 -3.52
CA ASP A 141 -18.82 -7.07 -4.98
C ASP A 141 -17.85 -8.06 -5.64
N GLY A 142 -16.67 -8.25 -5.06
CA GLY A 142 -15.67 -9.22 -5.51
C GLY A 142 -16.13 -10.66 -5.30
N GLN A 143 -16.81 -10.99 -4.19
CA GLN A 143 -17.40 -12.32 -4.00
C GLN A 143 -18.46 -12.62 -5.06
N ARG A 144 -19.33 -11.65 -5.37
CA ARG A 144 -20.28 -11.73 -6.50
C ARG A 144 -19.53 -12.01 -7.80
N PHE A 145 -18.53 -11.18 -8.12
CA PHE A 145 -17.77 -11.31 -9.36
C PHE A 145 -17.10 -12.68 -9.51
N LEU A 146 -16.50 -13.21 -8.45
CA LEU A 146 -15.90 -14.55 -8.46
C LEU A 146 -16.95 -15.65 -8.66
N ALA A 147 -18.13 -15.53 -8.05
CA ALA A 147 -19.23 -16.47 -8.25
C ALA A 147 -19.73 -16.44 -9.69
N ASP A 148 -19.85 -15.25 -10.27
CA ASP A 148 -20.21 -15.07 -11.68
C ASP A 148 -19.16 -15.75 -12.57
N LEU A 149 -17.87 -15.46 -12.39
CA LEU A 149 -16.79 -16.11 -13.17
C LEU A 149 -16.79 -17.64 -13.06
N SER A 150 -17.08 -18.17 -11.87
CA SER A 150 -17.21 -19.63 -11.68
C SER A 150 -18.37 -20.22 -12.48
N ARG A 151 -19.49 -19.50 -12.65
CA ARG A 151 -20.62 -19.95 -13.49
C ARG A 151 -20.24 -20.04 -14.98
N TYR A 152 -19.40 -19.12 -15.45
CA TYR A 152 -18.84 -19.16 -16.80
C TYR A 152 -17.74 -20.22 -16.97
N ARG A 153 -17.31 -20.89 -15.90
CA ARG A 153 -16.24 -21.91 -15.90
C ARG A 153 -14.89 -21.39 -16.43
N VAL A 154 -14.63 -20.10 -16.26
CA VAL A 154 -13.38 -19.43 -16.69
C VAL A 154 -12.41 -19.20 -15.52
N LEU A 155 -12.84 -19.50 -14.30
CA LEU A 155 -12.03 -19.33 -13.10
C LEU A 155 -11.70 -20.70 -12.49
N ASP A 156 -10.48 -21.15 -12.71
CA ASP A 156 -9.93 -22.32 -12.01
C ASP A 156 -9.41 -21.95 -10.61
N GLU A 157 -9.14 -22.97 -9.80
CA GLU A 157 -8.70 -22.79 -8.42
C GLU A 157 -7.31 -22.13 -8.33
N ALA A 158 -6.42 -22.41 -9.28
CA ALA A 158 -5.09 -21.82 -9.33
C ALA A 158 -5.14 -20.31 -9.56
N THR A 159 -5.99 -19.86 -10.48
CA THR A 159 -6.22 -18.46 -10.80
C THR A 159 -6.98 -17.77 -9.67
N ARG A 160 -7.98 -18.42 -9.08
CA ARG A 160 -8.70 -17.91 -7.91
C ARG A 160 -7.75 -17.59 -6.77
N LYS A 161 -6.82 -18.48 -6.43
CA LYS A 161 -5.81 -18.26 -5.38
C LYS A 161 -4.86 -17.10 -5.68
N ARG A 162 -4.66 -16.74 -6.95
CA ARG A 162 -3.80 -15.61 -7.37
C ARG A 162 -4.50 -14.27 -7.21
N VAL A 163 -5.78 -14.18 -7.60
CA VAL A 163 -6.53 -12.92 -7.65
C VAL A 163 -7.26 -12.60 -6.35
N VAL A 164 -7.47 -13.60 -5.48
CA VAL A 164 -8.09 -13.39 -4.17
C VAL A 164 -7.02 -13.03 -3.14
N ARG A 165 -7.27 -11.91 -2.45
CA ARG A 165 -6.40 -11.40 -1.38
C ARG A 165 -6.28 -12.39 -0.22
N ARG A 166 -5.06 -12.73 0.17
CA ARG A 166 -4.75 -13.44 1.42
C ARG A 166 -4.93 -12.53 2.64
N ARG A 167 -5.26 -13.13 3.77
CA ARG A 167 -5.47 -12.43 5.04
C ARG A 167 -4.24 -12.54 5.91
#